data_AF-A0A4R0Q1B9-F1
#
_entry.id   AF-A0A4R0Q1B9-F1
#
_cell.length_a   1.000
_cell.length_b   1.000
_cell.length_c   1.000
_cell.angle_alpha   90.00
_cell.angle_beta   90.00
_cell.angle_gamma   90.00
#
_symmetry.space_group_name_H-M   'P 1'
#
loop_
_entity.id
_entity.type
_entity.pdbx_description
1 polymer ?
#
loop_
_entity_poly.entity_id
_entity_poly.type
_entity_poly.pdbx_seq_one_letter_code
_entity_poly.pdbx_strand_id
1 'polypeptide(L)'
;MKTNILLALSCMLLLTHKSIAQTGILANPKNQNLVLKKVQDQELLVPLEIDFVNASPNPIQATIQIMIDNNAPEQISRLVPNDFSNTTIINNNQILSIKSAESVKAPSLFYLRIAKAVDLKTDKNLTLRILDGSIEISTINISLQPGTLTYTQTRYFDINAVPNVKLTSVVKVESAENVLTVSGFQDITENGYTSSVYVKRNIALKKNEAFVLSEWSFFKGKNLSSIPISLTTIPFKIRPAIVVNSSENKTNEINSVASTGITNVGFNVDIFKYQRDHYFSNAKKTAHKFSIGFWAAPSVEELSPATTNNFLTEGTSKQLFVSTALTFSYSFNDLSFVFTPIAFDYGTTTLGKNWIYNKQRWWGFGLGITPKIFSSLLNK
;
A
#
# COMPACT_ATOMS: atom_id res chain seq x y z
N MET A 1 -1.37 -38.37 -17.92
CA MET A 1 -2.63 -38.40 -17.14
C MET A 1 -2.32 -38.90 -15.74
N LYS A 2 -2.16 -37.98 -14.78
CA LYS A 2 -2.23 -38.22 -13.32
C LYS A 2 -2.19 -36.86 -12.63
N THR A 3 -3.35 -36.48 -12.11
CA THR A 3 -3.65 -35.26 -11.37
C THR A 3 -3.19 -35.46 -9.93
N ASN A 4 -2.32 -34.58 -9.43
CA ASN A 4 -2.04 -34.51 -7.99
C ASN A 4 -2.76 -33.28 -7.43
N ILE A 5 -3.87 -33.56 -6.75
CA ILE A 5 -4.61 -32.65 -5.88
C ILE A 5 -3.79 -32.52 -4.60
N LEU A 6 -3.22 -31.34 -4.34
CA LEU A 6 -2.60 -31.04 -3.06
C LEU A 6 -3.68 -30.54 -2.09
N LEU A 7 -4.05 -31.40 -1.16
CA LEU A 7 -4.92 -31.11 -0.02
C LEU A 7 -4.26 -29.99 0.83
N ALA A 8 -4.91 -28.83 0.93
CA ALA A 8 -4.59 -27.85 1.96
C ALA A 8 -5.14 -28.38 3.30
N LEU A 9 -4.27 -29.01 4.09
CA LEU A 9 -4.55 -29.35 5.47
C LEU A 9 -4.52 -28.04 6.28
N SER A 10 -5.69 -27.44 6.49
CA SER A 10 -5.87 -26.44 7.54
C SER A 10 -5.67 -27.15 8.88
N CYS A 11 -4.56 -26.87 9.57
CA CYS A 11 -4.36 -27.25 10.96
C CYS A 11 -5.45 -26.58 11.83
N MET A 12 -6.59 -27.25 12.00
CA MET A 12 -7.44 -27.07 13.17
C MET A 12 -6.66 -27.66 14.36
N LEU A 13 -5.99 -26.80 15.13
CA LEU A 13 -5.53 -27.20 16.47
C LEU A 13 -6.77 -27.43 17.34
N LEU A 14 -7.04 -28.69 17.68
CA LEU A 14 -7.88 -29.06 18.81
C LEU A 14 -7.18 -28.57 20.09
N LEU A 15 -7.73 -27.53 20.71
CA LEU A 15 -7.31 -27.06 22.03
C LEU A 15 -8.12 -27.78 23.12
N THR A 16 -7.42 -28.35 24.09
CA THR A 16 -8.00 -29.01 25.25
C THR A 16 -8.18 -28.00 26.39
N HIS A 17 -9.43 -27.74 26.79
CA HIS A 17 -9.74 -27.02 28.01
C HIS A 17 -9.69 -28.00 29.18
N LYS A 18 -8.79 -27.78 30.14
CA LYS A 18 -8.82 -28.51 31.43
C LYS A 18 -9.38 -27.56 32.48
N SER A 19 -10.71 -27.55 32.64
CA SER A 19 -11.36 -26.82 33.75
C SER A 19 -11.18 -27.63 35.04
N ILE A 20 -10.54 -27.06 36.04
CA ILE A 20 -10.44 -27.68 37.37
C ILE A 20 -11.54 -27.06 38.22
N ALA A 21 -12.72 -27.69 38.25
CA ALA A 21 -13.91 -27.18 38.91
C ALA A 21 -13.87 -27.39 40.45
N GLN A 22 -12.86 -26.86 41.13
CA GLN A 22 -12.77 -26.95 42.60
C GLN A 22 -13.56 -25.85 43.34
N THR A 23 -13.84 -24.71 42.70
CA THR A 23 -14.50 -23.55 43.35
C THR A 23 -15.93 -23.30 42.87
N GLY A 24 -16.45 -24.11 41.95
CA GLY A 24 -17.76 -23.87 41.32
C GLY A 24 -17.79 -22.66 40.38
N ILE A 25 -16.64 -22.09 40.02
CA ILE A 25 -16.54 -21.00 39.03
C ILE A 25 -15.81 -21.52 37.79
N LEU A 26 -16.34 -21.19 36.62
CA LEU A 26 -15.71 -21.43 35.32
C LEU A 26 -15.36 -20.09 34.68
N ALA A 27 -14.13 -19.97 34.18
CA ALA A 27 -13.66 -18.79 33.46
C ALA A 27 -13.40 -19.13 32.00
N ASN A 28 -14.13 -18.48 31.10
CA ASN A 28 -14.11 -18.72 29.67
C ASN A 28 -13.66 -17.46 28.91
N PRO A 29 -12.53 -17.47 28.19
CA PRO A 29 -12.14 -16.35 27.35
C PRO A 29 -13.12 -16.18 26.18
N LYS A 30 -13.56 -14.95 25.90
CA LYS A 30 -14.35 -14.65 24.70
C LYS A 30 -13.52 -14.70 23.43
N ASN A 31 -12.25 -14.29 23.53
CA ASN A 31 -11.34 -14.17 22.40
C ASN A 31 -10.09 -15.03 22.65
N GLN A 32 -9.86 -16.04 21.80
CA GLN A 32 -8.66 -16.88 21.84
C GLN A 32 -7.54 -16.34 20.94
N ASN A 33 -7.93 -15.62 19.88
CA ASN A 33 -7.03 -14.85 19.03
C ASN A 33 -7.15 -13.38 19.42
N LEU A 34 -6.08 -12.82 19.98
CA LEU A 34 -6.10 -11.44 20.44
C LEU A 34 -5.29 -10.57 19.51
N VAL A 35 -5.93 -9.50 19.04
CA VAL A 35 -5.26 -8.46 18.26
C VAL A 35 -4.65 -7.47 19.25
N LEU A 36 -3.33 -7.35 19.22
CA LEU A 36 -2.60 -6.35 20.01
C LEU A 36 -3.08 -4.94 19.64
N LYS A 37 -3.50 -4.16 20.64
CA LYS A 37 -3.83 -2.74 20.46
C LYS A 37 -2.75 -1.90 21.11
N LYS A 38 -2.10 -1.03 20.34
CA LYS A 38 -1.18 -0.04 20.90
C LYS A 38 -2.01 1.07 21.53
N VAL A 39 -1.85 1.29 22.83
CA VAL A 39 -2.62 2.33 23.55
C VAL A 39 -1.77 3.57 23.81
N GLN A 40 -0.43 3.46 23.86
CA GLN A 40 0.52 4.58 23.93
C GLN A 40 1.87 4.22 23.30
N ASP A 41 2.75 5.22 23.12
CA ASP A 41 4.00 5.10 22.33
C ASP A 41 5.00 4.02 22.79
N GLN A 42 4.80 3.44 23.97
CA GLN A 42 5.77 2.54 24.61
C GLN A 42 5.19 1.19 25.08
N GLU A 43 3.90 0.92 24.86
CA GLU A 43 3.21 -0.23 25.48
C GLU A 43 2.18 -0.88 24.54
N LEU A 44 2.14 -2.23 24.57
CA LEU A 44 1.10 -3.01 23.92
C LEU A 44 0.08 -3.42 24.96
N LEU A 45 -1.20 -3.08 24.76
CA LEU A 45 -2.29 -3.58 25.58
C LEU A 45 -3.10 -4.61 24.81
N VAL A 46 -3.31 -5.77 25.43
CA VAL A 46 -4.14 -6.83 24.88
C VAL A 46 -5.41 -6.91 25.73
N PRO A 47 -6.58 -6.52 25.19
CA PRO A 47 -7.82 -6.67 25.93
C PRO A 47 -8.12 -8.16 26.12
N LEU A 48 -8.31 -8.56 27.36
CA LEU A 48 -8.67 -9.91 27.79
C LEU A 48 -10.11 -9.87 28.30
N GLU A 49 -11.04 -10.27 27.44
CA GLU A 49 -12.44 -10.43 27.82
C GLU A 49 -12.67 -11.84 28.31
N ILE A 50 -13.02 -11.97 29.59
CA ILE A 50 -13.29 -13.26 30.23
C ILE A 50 -14.72 -13.25 30.77
N ASP A 51 -15.47 -14.27 30.40
CA ASP A 51 -16.78 -14.58 30.97
C ASP A 51 -16.58 -15.51 32.18
N PHE A 52 -17.02 -15.05 33.35
CA PHE A 52 -17.10 -15.88 34.55
C PHE A 52 -18.51 -16.44 34.68
N VAL A 53 -18.60 -17.76 34.88
CA VAL A 53 -19.84 -18.51 35.06
C VAL A 53 -19.81 -19.16 36.43
N ASN A 54 -20.87 -18.97 37.19
CA ASN A 54 -21.07 -19.63 38.47
C ASN A 54 -21.85 -20.93 38.24
N ALA A 55 -21.22 -22.06 38.54
CA ALA A 55 -21.81 -23.40 38.52
C ALA A 55 -22.47 -23.78 39.87
N SER A 56 -22.39 -22.91 40.88
CA SER A 56 -23.08 -23.07 42.16
C SER A 56 -24.49 -22.45 42.12
N PRO A 57 -25.47 -23.07 42.82
CA PRO A 57 -26.81 -22.51 42.95
C PRO A 57 -26.87 -21.22 43.78
N ASN A 58 -25.80 -20.87 44.52
CA ASN A 58 -25.74 -19.67 45.35
C ASN A 58 -24.80 -18.62 44.74
N PRO A 59 -25.07 -17.31 44.89
CA PRO A 59 -24.14 -16.28 44.47
C PRO A 59 -22.76 -16.46 45.10
N ILE A 60 -21.70 -16.30 44.33
CA ILE A 60 -20.31 -16.40 44.81
C ILE A 60 -19.62 -15.05 44.64
N GLN A 61 -18.83 -14.66 45.65
CA GLN A 61 -17.81 -13.63 45.51
C GLN A 61 -16.45 -14.31 45.29
N ALA A 62 -15.77 -13.93 44.22
CA ALA A 62 -14.48 -14.48 43.84
C ALA A 62 -13.44 -13.36 43.76
N THR A 63 -12.23 -13.64 44.21
CA THR A 63 -11.10 -12.71 44.04
C THR A 63 -10.27 -13.19 42.87
N ILE A 64 -10.53 -12.63 41.70
CA ILE A 64 -9.91 -13.06 40.45
C ILE A 64 -8.52 -12.46 40.31
N GLN A 65 -7.53 -13.34 40.19
CA GLN A 65 -6.15 -13.01 39.85
C GLN A 65 -5.74 -13.74 38.56
N ILE A 66 -5.22 -12.99 37.59
CA ILE A 66 -4.60 -13.54 36.38
C ILE A 66 -3.10 -13.51 36.58
N MET A 67 -2.47 -14.67 36.39
CA MET A 67 -1.02 -14.83 36.39
C MET A 67 -0.54 -15.33 35.04
N ILE A 68 0.66 -14.92 34.67
CA ILE A 68 1.35 -15.52 33.53
C ILE A 68 2.03 -16.78 34.03
N ASP A 69 1.74 -17.92 33.39
CA ASP A 69 2.50 -19.13 33.66
C ASP A 69 3.88 -18.97 33.02
N ASN A 70 4.95 -19.09 33.81
CA ASN A 70 6.34 -19.08 33.37
C ASN A 70 7.00 -20.47 33.48
N ASN A 71 6.30 -21.47 34.02
CA ASN A 71 6.84 -22.78 34.42
C ASN A 71 6.44 -23.94 33.51
N ALA A 72 5.49 -23.75 32.58
CA ALA A 72 5.22 -24.75 31.53
C ALA A 72 6.50 -25.10 30.73
N PRO A 73 6.64 -26.31 30.14
CA PRO A 73 7.83 -26.71 29.40
C PRO A 73 8.11 -25.76 28.21
N GLU A 74 9.39 -25.46 27.95
CA GLU A 74 9.80 -24.60 26.83
C GLU A 74 9.34 -25.18 25.49
N GLN A 75 8.56 -24.40 24.73
CA GLN A 75 8.25 -24.67 23.33
C GLN A 75 8.87 -23.55 22.47
N ILE A 76 9.29 -23.89 21.25
CA ILE A 76 9.92 -22.97 20.28
C ILE A 76 9.04 -21.73 20.00
N SER A 77 7.73 -21.86 20.19
CA SER A 77 6.71 -20.83 20.05
C SER A 77 6.40 -20.03 21.33
N ARG A 78 7.20 -20.09 22.39
CA ARG A 78 6.96 -19.28 23.62
C ARG A 78 7.84 -18.03 23.68
N LEU A 79 7.35 -17.01 24.37
CA LEU A 79 8.15 -15.88 24.85
C LEU A 79 9.16 -16.39 25.89
N VAL A 80 10.39 -15.87 25.90
CA VAL A 80 11.43 -16.32 26.84
C VAL A 80 11.27 -15.64 28.21
N PRO A 81 11.71 -16.23 29.34
CA PRO A 81 11.62 -15.67 30.70
C PRO A 81 11.95 -14.17 30.82
N ASN A 82 12.97 -13.70 30.08
CA ASN A 82 13.37 -12.29 30.06
C ASN A 82 12.31 -11.35 29.44
N ASP A 83 11.47 -11.85 28.52
CA ASP A 83 10.35 -11.12 27.90
C ASP A 83 9.21 -10.84 28.91
N PHE A 84 9.10 -11.65 29.97
CA PHE A 84 8.06 -11.55 31.00
C PHE A 84 8.38 -10.56 32.11
N SER A 85 9.65 -10.23 32.32
CA SER A 85 10.09 -9.34 33.40
C SER A 85 9.37 -7.98 33.40
N ASN A 86 8.87 -7.57 32.23
CA ASN A 86 8.16 -6.31 32.02
C ASN A 86 6.70 -6.47 31.55
N THR A 87 6.15 -7.70 31.58
CA THR A 87 4.76 -7.95 31.21
C THR A 87 3.88 -7.93 32.45
N THR A 88 2.81 -7.13 32.46
CA THR A 88 1.92 -6.96 33.62
C THR A 88 0.46 -7.12 33.22
N ILE A 89 -0.40 -7.55 34.15
CA ILE A 89 -1.85 -7.53 33.97
C ILE A 89 -2.41 -6.28 34.65
N ILE A 90 -3.08 -5.44 33.89
CA ILE A 90 -3.85 -4.30 34.40
C ILE A 90 -5.26 -4.80 34.76
N ASN A 91 -5.85 -4.18 35.79
CA ASN A 91 -7.14 -4.58 36.36
C ASN A 91 -7.08 -5.98 36.99
N ASN A 92 -5.92 -6.39 37.50
CA ASN A 92 -5.76 -7.65 38.22
C ASN A 92 -6.30 -7.57 39.67
N ASN A 93 -6.52 -8.72 40.32
CA ASN A 93 -7.01 -8.83 41.70
C ASN A 93 -8.40 -8.20 41.91
N GLN A 94 -9.32 -8.42 40.97
CA GLN A 94 -10.69 -7.89 41.06
C GLN A 94 -11.58 -8.81 41.90
N ILE A 95 -12.40 -8.20 42.77
CA ILE A 95 -13.49 -8.92 43.44
C ILE A 95 -14.70 -8.90 42.53
N LEU A 96 -15.10 -10.08 42.04
CA LEU A 96 -16.27 -10.26 41.19
C LEU A 96 -17.42 -10.87 41.99
N SER A 97 -18.60 -10.26 41.89
CA SER A 97 -19.84 -10.85 42.41
C SER A 97 -20.56 -11.56 41.26
N ILE A 98 -20.53 -12.90 41.26
CA ILE A 98 -21.13 -13.72 40.20
C ILE A 98 -22.47 -14.25 40.69
N LYS A 99 -23.55 -13.77 40.08
CA LYS A 99 -24.92 -14.13 40.45
C LYS A 99 -25.17 -15.64 40.25
N SER A 100 -26.05 -16.21 41.06
CA SER A 100 -26.54 -17.57 40.89
C SER A 100 -27.44 -17.66 39.66
N ALA A 101 -26.98 -18.34 38.62
CA ALA A 101 -27.72 -18.94 37.49
C ALA A 101 -26.75 -19.14 36.32
N GLU A 102 -26.89 -20.25 35.61
CA GLU A 102 -26.04 -20.73 34.51
C GLU A 102 -25.87 -19.78 33.30
N SER A 103 -26.49 -18.59 33.30
CA SER A 103 -26.61 -17.74 32.10
C SER A 103 -26.15 -16.29 32.25
N VAL A 104 -25.82 -15.80 33.45
CA VAL A 104 -25.36 -14.42 33.63
C VAL A 104 -23.83 -14.37 33.56
N LYS A 105 -23.32 -14.20 32.34
CA LYS A 105 -21.92 -13.84 32.11
C LYS A 105 -21.62 -12.51 32.81
N ALA A 106 -20.65 -12.49 33.71
CA ALA A 106 -20.05 -11.26 34.19
C ALA A 106 -18.83 -10.97 33.30
N PRO A 107 -18.97 -10.28 32.14
CA PRO A 107 -17.84 -9.95 31.31
C PRO A 107 -16.92 -9.02 32.10
N SER A 108 -15.70 -9.47 32.37
CA SER A 108 -14.68 -8.64 33.00
C SER A 108 -13.57 -8.40 31.99
N LEU A 109 -13.13 -7.15 31.92
CA LEU A 109 -12.13 -6.70 30.97
C LEU A 109 -10.80 -6.47 31.70
N PHE A 110 -9.85 -7.34 31.41
CA PHE A 110 -8.46 -7.21 31.85
C PHE A 110 -7.61 -6.72 30.68
N TYR A 111 -6.41 -6.21 30.97
CA TYR A 111 -5.47 -5.87 29.92
C TYR A 111 -4.10 -6.48 30.20
N LEU A 112 -3.57 -7.21 29.24
CA LEU A 112 -2.17 -7.62 29.25
C LEU A 112 -1.32 -6.47 28.71
N ARG A 113 -0.46 -5.91 29.55
CA ARG A 113 0.53 -4.89 29.19
C ARG A 113 1.85 -5.56 28.89
N ILE A 114 2.26 -5.55 27.62
CA ILE A 114 3.56 -6.06 27.17
C ILE A 114 4.48 -4.87 26.89
N ALA A 115 5.64 -4.83 27.56
CA ALA A 115 6.62 -3.78 27.33
C ALA A 115 7.41 -3.98 26.02
N LYS A 116 7.93 -2.86 25.49
CA LYS A 116 8.60 -2.68 24.18
C LYS A 116 9.62 -3.75 23.73
N ALA A 117 10.21 -4.50 24.67
CA ALA A 117 11.36 -5.39 24.41
C ALA A 117 10.99 -6.69 23.66
N VAL A 118 9.70 -7.04 23.56
CA VAL A 118 9.29 -8.31 22.97
C VAL A 118 9.14 -8.19 21.45
N ASP A 119 10.22 -8.43 20.71
CA ASP A 119 10.17 -8.57 19.25
C ASP A 119 9.65 -9.98 18.87
N LEU A 120 8.39 -10.06 18.47
CA LEU A 120 7.79 -11.30 17.96
C LEU A 120 8.30 -11.58 16.54
N LYS A 121 9.33 -12.44 16.42
CA LYS A 121 9.82 -12.93 15.12
C LYS A 121 8.90 -13.99 14.50
N THR A 122 8.17 -14.71 15.35
CA THR A 122 7.24 -15.80 15.00
C THR A 122 5.98 -15.68 15.86
N ASP A 123 4.94 -16.44 15.54
CA ASP A 123 3.77 -16.58 16.42
C ASP A 123 4.23 -17.05 17.79
N LYS A 124 3.77 -16.35 18.84
CA LYS A 124 4.10 -16.69 20.22
C LYS A 124 2.87 -17.04 21.03
N ASN A 125 2.93 -18.14 21.77
CA ASN A 125 1.90 -18.57 22.68
C ASN A 125 2.20 -18.08 24.10
N LEU A 126 1.20 -17.48 24.72
CA LEU A 126 1.20 -17.05 26.10
C LEU A 126 0.16 -17.86 26.88
N THR A 127 0.59 -18.50 27.97
CA THR A 127 -0.30 -19.24 28.86
C THR A 127 -0.60 -18.39 30.09
N LEU A 128 -1.87 -18.10 30.32
CA LEU A 128 -2.38 -17.37 31.48
C LEU A 128 -3.12 -18.33 32.40
N ARG A 129 -2.83 -18.26 33.70
CA ARG A 129 -3.55 -18.97 34.76
C ARG A 129 -4.50 -17.99 35.43
N ILE A 130 -5.78 -18.37 35.55
CA ILE A 130 -6.78 -17.63 36.29
C ILE A 130 -6.97 -18.31 37.64
N LEU A 131 -6.82 -17.53 38.70
CA LEU A 131 -6.98 -17.97 40.08
C LEU A 131 -8.18 -17.28 40.73
N ASP A 132 -8.84 -18.00 41.64
CA ASP A 132 -9.67 -17.43 42.70
C ASP A 132 -8.89 -17.55 44.02
N GLY A 133 -8.39 -16.43 44.53
CA GLY A 133 -7.39 -16.44 45.60
C GLY A 133 -6.14 -17.23 45.21
N SER A 134 -5.92 -18.38 45.84
CA SER A 134 -4.77 -19.27 45.54
C SER A 134 -5.13 -20.51 44.71
N ILE A 135 -6.41 -20.67 44.34
CA ILE A 135 -6.89 -21.86 43.62
C ILE A 135 -6.99 -21.55 42.13
N GLU A 136 -6.35 -22.37 41.29
CA GLU A 136 -6.48 -22.23 39.83
C GLU A 136 -7.84 -22.72 39.35
N ILE A 137 -8.56 -21.85 38.64
CA ILE A 137 -9.90 -22.13 38.10
C ILE A 137 -9.90 -22.35 36.58
N SER A 138 -8.92 -21.78 35.86
CA SER A 138 -8.81 -21.94 34.40
C SER A 138 -7.41 -21.60 33.88
N THR A 139 -7.05 -22.15 32.74
CA THR A 139 -5.85 -21.80 31.98
C THR A 139 -6.24 -21.39 30.54
N ILE A 140 -5.71 -20.26 30.08
CA ILE A 140 -5.96 -19.68 28.75
C ILE A 140 -4.65 -19.65 27.96
N ASN A 141 -4.69 -20.11 26.71
CA ASN A 141 -3.59 -19.92 25.76
C ASN A 141 -3.94 -18.82 24.76
N ILE A 142 -3.05 -17.86 24.59
CA ILE A 142 -3.19 -16.73 23.66
C ILE A 142 -2.10 -16.83 22.62
N SER A 143 -2.46 -16.76 21.34
CA SER A 143 -1.50 -16.61 20.24
C SER A 143 -1.28 -15.14 19.91
N LEU A 144 -0.01 -14.71 19.90
CA LEU A 144 0.47 -13.39 19.53
C LEU A 144 1.15 -13.47 18.16
N GLN A 145 0.55 -12.86 17.14
CA GLN A 145 1.10 -12.90 15.78
C GLN A 145 1.94 -11.66 15.46
N PRO A 146 3.09 -11.78 14.74
CA PRO A 146 3.93 -10.65 14.34
C PRO A 146 3.18 -9.55 13.57
N GLY A 147 2.15 -9.91 12.80
CA GLY A 147 1.31 -8.97 12.03
C GLY A 147 0.40 -8.07 12.88
N THR A 148 0.31 -8.32 14.19
CA THR A 148 -0.46 -7.48 15.12
C THR A 148 0.38 -6.37 15.76
N LEU A 149 1.70 -6.41 15.63
CA LEU A 149 2.59 -5.38 16.17
C LEU A 149 2.56 -4.11 15.32
N THR A 150 2.39 -2.97 15.99
CA THR A 150 2.44 -1.64 15.37
C THR A 150 3.76 -0.95 15.71
N TYR A 151 4.59 -0.73 14.70
CA TYR A 151 5.88 -0.05 14.80
C TYR A 151 5.71 1.46 14.66
N THR A 152 6.55 2.27 15.30
CA THR A 152 6.71 3.69 14.90
C THR A 152 7.47 3.77 13.59
N GLN A 153 7.29 4.83 12.80
CA GLN A 153 8.07 5.06 11.59
C GLN A 153 9.59 4.96 11.82
N THR A 154 10.12 5.59 12.88
CA THR A 154 11.55 5.51 13.23
C THR A 154 12.02 4.08 13.42
N ARG A 155 11.31 3.29 14.25
CA ARG A 155 11.62 1.87 14.49
C ARG A 155 11.51 1.01 13.22
N TYR A 156 10.62 1.35 12.29
CA TYR A 156 10.53 0.64 11.02
C TYR A 156 11.76 0.86 10.13
N PHE A 157 12.35 2.06 10.13
CA PHE A 157 13.52 2.38 9.32
C PHE A 157 14.87 2.13 10.01
N ASP A 158 14.88 1.98 11.33
CA ASP A 158 16.08 1.71 12.11
C ASP A 158 16.45 0.21 12.06
N ILE A 159 17.23 -0.14 11.03
CA ILE A 159 17.73 -1.51 10.82
C ILE A 159 18.68 -1.99 11.93
N ASN A 160 19.27 -1.06 12.71
CA ASN A 160 20.20 -1.39 13.78
C ASN A 160 19.46 -1.68 15.08
N ALA A 161 18.37 -0.95 15.35
CA ALA A 161 17.55 -1.18 16.53
C ALA A 161 16.74 -2.46 16.44
N VAL A 162 16.16 -2.77 15.27
CA VAL A 162 15.46 -4.04 15.06
C VAL A 162 15.74 -4.62 13.67
N PRO A 163 16.61 -5.64 13.56
CA PRO A 163 16.85 -6.30 12.29
C PRO A 163 15.58 -6.96 11.76
N ASN A 164 15.39 -6.96 10.44
CA ASN A 164 14.30 -7.63 9.71
C ASN A 164 12.88 -7.07 9.94
N VAL A 165 12.75 -5.83 10.42
CA VAL A 165 11.45 -5.12 10.48
C VAL A 165 11.11 -4.45 9.15
N LYS A 166 12.09 -3.74 8.56
CA LYS A 166 11.95 -3.07 7.27
C LYS A 166 11.87 -4.11 6.15
N LEU A 167 10.77 -4.10 5.41
CA LEU A 167 10.61 -4.99 4.26
C LEU A 167 11.66 -4.68 3.19
N THR A 168 12.21 -5.74 2.59
CA THR A 168 13.13 -5.62 1.46
C THR A 168 12.41 -5.06 0.23
N SER A 169 11.18 -5.51 0.01
CA SER A 169 10.33 -5.06 -1.09
C SER A 169 8.93 -4.77 -0.57
N VAL A 170 8.37 -3.62 -0.94
CA VAL A 170 6.99 -3.24 -0.61
C VAL A 170 6.12 -3.48 -1.83
N VAL A 171 5.01 -4.19 -1.63
CA VAL A 171 4.04 -4.50 -2.70
C VAL A 171 2.80 -3.63 -2.56
N LYS A 172 2.37 -3.37 -1.31
CA LYS A 172 1.14 -2.64 -1.04
C LYS A 172 1.26 -1.84 0.26
N VAL A 173 0.67 -0.65 0.28
CA VAL A 173 0.47 0.14 1.48
C VAL A 173 -1.00 0.50 1.58
N GLU A 174 -1.62 0.13 2.68
CA GLU A 174 -2.97 0.54 3.06
C GLU A 174 -2.87 1.53 4.21
N SER A 175 -3.76 2.51 4.25
CA SER A 175 -3.75 3.54 5.29
C SER A 175 -5.13 3.63 5.94
N ALA A 176 -5.15 3.51 7.26
CA ALA A 176 -6.32 3.66 8.10
C ALA A 176 -5.96 4.57 9.27
N GLU A 177 -6.56 5.77 9.30
CA GLU A 177 -6.21 6.84 10.25
C GLU A 177 -4.70 7.13 10.27
N ASN A 178 -4.05 6.95 11.41
CA ASN A 178 -2.62 7.16 11.58
C ASN A 178 -1.79 5.87 11.48
N VAL A 179 -2.39 4.75 11.09
CA VAL A 179 -1.73 3.46 10.96
C VAL A 179 -1.66 3.04 9.49
N LEU A 180 -0.48 2.65 9.05
CA LEU A 180 -0.24 2.08 7.73
C LEU A 180 -0.05 0.57 7.84
N THR A 181 -0.73 -0.19 6.98
CA THR A 181 -0.42 -1.61 6.78
C THR A 181 0.43 -1.74 5.53
N VAL A 182 1.73 -1.94 5.72
CA VAL A 182 2.71 -2.17 4.66
C VAL A 182 2.85 -3.67 4.45
N SER A 183 2.60 -4.14 3.24
CA SER A 183 2.69 -5.55 2.86
C SER A 183 3.72 -5.74 1.76
N GLY A 184 4.53 -6.79 1.84
CA GLY A 184 5.57 -7.05 0.87
C GLY A 184 6.47 -8.22 1.27
N PHE A 185 7.68 -8.27 0.73
CA PHE A 185 8.61 -9.37 0.97
C PHE A 185 9.74 -8.94 1.89
N GLN A 186 10.03 -9.82 2.85
CA GLN A 186 11.20 -9.76 3.69
C GLN A 186 12.14 -10.89 3.28
N ASP A 187 13.37 -10.54 2.93
CA ASP A 187 14.40 -11.55 2.74
C ASP A 187 14.93 -11.98 4.10
N ILE A 188 14.93 -13.29 4.32
CA ILE A 188 15.40 -13.95 5.54
C ILE A 188 16.49 -14.93 5.14
N THR A 189 17.68 -14.73 5.70
CA THR A 189 18.81 -15.63 5.50
C THR A 189 18.95 -16.56 6.70
N GLU A 190 18.76 -17.86 6.47
CA GLU A 190 18.97 -18.91 7.47
C GLU A 190 19.95 -19.93 6.92
N ASN A 191 21.02 -20.24 7.67
CA ASN A 191 22.05 -21.20 7.28
C ASN A 191 22.66 -20.96 5.89
N GLY A 192 22.79 -19.68 5.48
CA GLY A 192 23.34 -19.29 4.17
C GLY A 192 22.33 -19.31 3.01
N TYR A 193 21.09 -19.76 3.24
CA TYR A 193 20.02 -19.73 2.25
C TYR A 193 19.13 -18.51 2.48
N THR A 194 18.89 -17.74 1.42
CA THR A 194 17.97 -16.59 1.47
C THR A 194 16.61 -17.00 0.92
N SER A 195 15.58 -16.81 1.74
CA SER A 195 14.18 -17.01 1.36
C SER A 195 13.43 -15.68 1.46
N SER A 196 12.56 -15.39 0.50
CA SER A 196 11.69 -14.21 0.53
C SER A 196 10.33 -14.59 1.10
N VAL A 197 10.01 -14.10 2.29
CA VAL A 197 8.74 -14.37 2.96
C VAL A 197 7.82 -13.17 2.79
N TYR A 198 6.55 -13.43 2.46
CA TYR A 198 5.55 -12.37 2.39
C TYR A 198 5.08 -12.00 3.79
N VAL A 199 5.19 -10.72 4.16
CA VAL A 199 4.91 -10.25 5.51
C VAL A 199 4.14 -8.92 5.49
N LYS A 200 3.30 -8.73 6.51
CA LYS A 200 2.59 -7.47 6.78
C LYS A 200 3.15 -6.80 8.02
N ARG A 201 3.25 -5.47 7.99
CA ARG A 201 3.75 -4.62 9.07
C ARG A 201 2.78 -3.46 9.28
N ASN A 202 2.37 -3.24 10.53
CA ASN A 202 1.62 -2.03 10.87
C ASN A 202 2.59 -0.94 11.34
N ILE A 203 2.49 0.26 10.78
CA ILE A 203 3.34 1.40 11.09
C ILE A 203 2.45 2.56 11.54
N ALA A 204 2.55 2.95 12.81
CA ALA A 204 1.94 4.16 13.31
C ALA A 204 2.78 5.39 12.95
N LEU A 205 2.12 6.37 12.36
CA LEU A 205 2.65 7.70 12.08
C LEU A 205 2.22 8.66 13.18
N LYS A 206 3.14 9.50 13.64
CA LYS A 206 2.79 10.64 14.51
C LYS A 206 2.10 11.74 13.71
N LYS A 207 1.48 12.66 14.43
CA LYS A 207 0.92 13.88 13.82
C LYS A 207 2.01 14.58 13.01
N ASN A 208 1.68 14.94 11.77
CA ASN A 208 2.59 15.57 10.79
C ASN A 208 3.75 14.69 10.27
N GLU A 209 3.82 13.41 10.62
CA GLU A 209 4.72 12.47 9.95
C GLU A 209 4.13 11.98 8.63
N ALA A 210 5.04 11.63 7.70
CA ALA A 210 4.70 11.02 6.42
C ALA A 210 5.63 9.84 6.14
N PHE A 211 5.04 8.70 5.80
CA PHE A 211 5.78 7.57 5.25
C PHE A 211 5.99 7.77 3.75
N VAL A 212 7.22 7.56 3.30
CA VAL A 212 7.59 7.76 1.91
C VAL A 212 7.98 6.43 1.30
N LEU A 213 7.28 6.05 0.23
CA LEU A 213 7.65 4.93 -0.63
C LEU A 213 8.15 5.48 -1.95
N SER A 214 9.39 5.14 -2.31
CA SER A 214 10.00 5.51 -3.58
C SER A 214 10.17 4.27 -4.45
N GLU A 215 9.62 4.33 -5.65
CA GLU A 215 9.70 3.28 -6.66
C GLU A 215 10.33 3.83 -7.92
N TRP A 216 11.22 3.05 -8.52
CA TRP A 216 11.78 3.32 -9.83
C TRP A 216 11.48 2.10 -10.70
N SER A 217 11.01 2.34 -11.91
CA SER A 217 10.73 1.29 -12.87
C SER A 217 11.22 1.71 -14.24
N PHE A 218 11.96 0.81 -14.89
CA PHE A 218 12.33 0.93 -16.28
C PHE A 218 11.62 -0.16 -17.07
N PHE A 219 11.19 0.13 -18.29
CA PHE A 219 10.68 -0.88 -19.20
C PHE A 219 11.80 -1.87 -19.56
N LYS A 220 11.91 -2.97 -18.80
CA LYS A 220 12.73 -4.13 -19.18
C LYS A 220 11.81 -5.09 -19.92
N GLY A 221 12.01 -5.22 -21.23
CA GLY A 221 11.10 -5.85 -22.21
C GLY A 221 10.65 -7.31 -22.01
N LYS A 222 10.73 -7.88 -20.81
CA LYS A 222 10.22 -9.21 -20.47
C LYS A 222 8.89 -9.20 -19.69
N ASN A 223 8.49 -8.08 -19.07
CA ASN A 223 7.21 -7.97 -18.36
C ASN A 223 6.34 -6.85 -18.95
N LEU A 224 5.53 -7.18 -19.96
CA LEU A 224 4.53 -6.26 -20.56
C LEU A 224 3.37 -5.93 -19.61
N SER A 225 3.19 -6.67 -18.51
CA SER A 225 2.06 -6.55 -17.59
C SER A 225 2.04 -5.26 -16.75
N SER A 226 2.93 -4.30 -16.99
CA SER A 226 2.96 -3.03 -16.22
C SER A 226 3.34 -1.80 -17.06
N ILE A 227 3.10 -1.82 -18.38
CA ILE A 227 3.34 -0.63 -19.22
C ILE A 227 2.41 0.50 -18.75
N PRO A 228 2.94 1.61 -18.21
CA PRO A 228 2.11 2.71 -17.76
C PRO A 228 1.60 3.46 -19.00
N ILE A 229 0.30 3.36 -19.24
CA ILE A 229 -0.38 4.10 -20.32
C ILE A 229 -1.17 5.25 -19.69
N SER A 230 -0.97 6.46 -20.21
CA SER A 230 -1.70 7.67 -19.83
C SER A 230 -2.37 8.28 -21.05
N LEU A 231 -3.47 9.00 -20.82
CA LEU A 231 -4.16 9.75 -21.87
C LEU A 231 -3.70 11.20 -21.78
N THR A 232 -3.11 11.71 -22.86
CA THR A 232 -2.44 13.02 -22.87
C THR A 232 -2.89 13.84 -24.08
N THR A 233 -3.10 15.13 -23.84
CA THR A 233 -3.27 16.17 -24.87
C THR A 233 -2.12 17.16 -24.77
N ILE A 234 -1.71 17.73 -25.90
CA ILE A 234 -0.70 18.76 -26.03
C ILE A 234 -1.38 19.98 -26.66
N PRO A 235 -2.01 20.84 -25.84
CA PRO A 235 -2.75 21.97 -26.37
C PRO A 235 -1.85 23.14 -26.77
N PHE A 236 -0.63 23.22 -26.25
CA PHE A 236 0.34 24.27 -26.59
C PHE A 236 1.42 23.69 -27.48
N LYS A 237 1.42 24.05 -28.77
CA LYS A 237 2.44 23.63 -29.74
C LYS A 237 3.18 24.84 -30.29
N ILE A 238 4.50 24.80 -30.25
CA ILE A 238 5.40 25.84 -30.76
C ILE A 238 6.18 25.26 -31.93
N ARG A 239 5.96 25.87 -33.10
CA ARG A 239 6.56 25.45 -34.37
C ARG A 239 7.65 26.43 -34.79
N PRO A 240 8.73 25.95 -35.41
CA PRO A 240 9.83 26.81 -35.85
C PRO A 240 9.38 27.77 -36.95
N ALA A 241 10.17 28.83 -37.16
CA ALA A 241 10.05 29.60 -38.37
C ALA A 241 10.43 28.74 -39.58
N ILE A 242 9.76 28.93 -40.71
CA ILE A 242 10.03 28.21 -41.96
C ILE A 242 10.18 29.21 -43.09
N VAL A 243 11.25 29.06 -43.86
CA VAL A 243 11.42 29.77 -45.12
C VAL A 243 10.66 29.02 -46.20
N VAL A 244 9.65 29.66 -46.77
CA VAL A 244 8.86 29.13 -47.87
C VAL A 244 9.32 29.78 -49.17
N ASN A 245 9.79 28.95 -50.10
CA ASN A 245 10.08 29.40 -51.45
C ASN A 245 8.76 29.49 -52.22
N SER A 246 8.29 30.71 -52.47
CA SER A 246 7.14 30.93 -53.34
C SER A 246 7.53 30.73 -54.80
N SER A 247 6.58 30.30 -55.63
CA SER A 247 6.74 30.08 -57.08
C SER A 247 7.23 31.31 -57.86
N GLU A 248 7.26 32.49 -57.24
CA GLU A 248 7.73 33.76 -57.81
C GLU A 248 9.18 34.13 -57.42
N ASN A 249 10.04 33.19 -57.01
CA ASN A 249 11.40 33.46 -56.51
C ASN A 249 11.47 34.42 -55.30
N LYS A 250 10.35 34.62 -54.58
CA LYS A 250 10.32 35.33 -53.30
C LYS A 250 10.40 34.32 -52.15
N THR A 251 11.45 34.42 -51.36
CA THR A 251 11.56 33.77 -50.04
C THR A 251 10.66 34.51 -49.06
N ASN A 252 9.56 33.88 -48.67
CA ASN A 252 8.71 34.37 -47.58
C ASN A 252 9.10 33.62 -46.31
N GLU A 253 9.54 34.34 -45.29
CA GLU A 253 9.78 33.77 -43.96
C GLU A 253 8.48 33.76 -43.17
N ILE A 254 8.02 32.58 -42.80
CA ILE A 254 6.93 32.42 -41.84
C ILE A 254 7.57 32.35 -40.47
N ASN A 255 7.32 33.37 -39.64
CA ASN A 255 7.80 33.43 -38.26
C ASN A 255 7.37 32.20 -37.44
N SER A 256 8.04 31.97 -36.32
CA SER A 256 7.64 30.92 -35.37
C SER A 256 6.17 31.11 -34.95
N VAL A 257 5.40 30.01 -34.95
CA VAL A 257 3.98 30.01 -34.61
C VAL A 257 3.78 29.25 -33.30
N ALA A 258 3.16 29.91 -32.33
CA ALA A 258 2.59 29.28 -31.15
C ALA A 258 1.09 29.09 -31.38
N SER A 259 0.61 27.85 -31.19
CA SER A 259 -0.81 27.51 -31.32
C SER A 259 -1.34 26.94 -30.02
N THR A 260 -2.61 27.25 -29.72
CA THR A 260 -3.32 26.80 -28.53
C THR A 260 -4.62 26.10 -28.92
N GLY A 261 -4.90 24.93 -28.34
CA GLY A 261 -6.19 24.28 -28.52
C GLY A 261 -6.13 22.77 -28.29
N ILE A 262 -7.24 22.17 -27.87
CA ILE A 262 -7.33 20.71 -27.68
C ILE A 262 -7.63 20.08 -29.05
N THR A 263 -6.58 19.98 -29.88
CA THR A 263 -6.67 19.40 -31.23
C THR A 263 -6.22 17.95 -31.30
N ASN A 264 -5.66 17.42 -30.21
CA ASN A 264 -5.09 16.09 -30.11
C ASN A 264 -5.39 15.48 -28.75
N VAL A 265 -5.68 14.19 -28.74
CA VAL A 265 -5.78 13.38 -27.53
C VAL A 265 -5.24 12.02 -27.91
N GLY A 266 -4.25 11.54 -27.17
CA GLY A 266 -3.63 10.25 -27.49
C GLY A 266 -2.95 9.62 -26.30
N PHE A 267 -2.26 8.53 -26.59
CA PHE A 267 -1.69 7.66 -25.58
C PHE A 267 -0.22 8.02 -25.37
N ASN A 268 0.16 8.17 -24.11
CA ASN A 268 1.55 8.28 -23.69
C ASN A 268 1.97 6.99 -22.97
N VAL A 269 3.03 6.39 -23.48
CA VAL A 269 3.64 5.16 -22.98
C VAL A 269 4.95 5.52 -22.28
N ASP A 270 4.99 5.31 -20.96
CA ASP A 270 6.19 5.61 -20.17
C ASP A 270 7.24 4.51 -20.28
N ILE A 271 8.46 4.85 -20.69
CA ILE A 271 9.62 3.95 -20.73
C ILE A 271 10.42 3.96 -19.42
N PHE A 272 10.40 5.10 -18.73
CA PHE A 272 11.01 5.29 -17.43
C PHE A 272 10.00 5.98 -16.51
N LYS A 273 9.92 5.51 -15.27
CA LYS A 273 9.07 6.11 -14.24
C LYS A 273 9.81 6.10 -12.91
N TYR A 274 9.81 7.25 -12.24
CA TYR A 274 10.16 7.40 -10.84
C TYR A 274 8.94 7.91 -10.09
N GLN A 275 8.47 7.17 -9.08
CA GLN A 275 7.27 7.48 -8.32
C GLN A 275 7.62 7.57 -6.84
N ARG A 276 7.05 8.57 -6.17
CA ARG A 276 7.19 8.82 -4.75
C ARG A 276 5.82 9.04 -4.13
N ASP A 277 5.39 8.05 -3.35
CA ASP A 277 4.12 8.08 -2.64
C ASP A 277 4.37 8.52 -1.19
N HIS A 278 3.64 9.55 -0.76
CA HIS A 278 3.61 10.01 0.63
C HIS A 278 2.29 9.59 1.26
N TYR A 279 2.38 8.88 2.39
CA TYR A 279 1.25 8.47 3.20
C TYR A 279 1.29 9.26 4.50
N PHE A 280 0.23 10.00 4.80
CA PHE A 280 0.17 10.92 5.94
C PHE A 280 -0.61 10.29 7.10
N SER A 281 -0.38 10.79 8.33
CA SER A 281 -1.06 10.32 9.56
C SER A 281 -2.57 10.58 9.61
N ASN A 282 -3.15 11.22 8.61
CA ASN A 282 -4.59 11.48 8.48
C ASN A 282 -5.24 10.62 7.38
N ALA A 283 -4.65 9.49 7.05
CA ALA A 283 -5.03 8.59 5.97
C ALA A 283 -5.00 9.17 4.55
N LYS A 284 -4.51 10.41 4.36
CA LYS A 284 -4.33 10.97 3.02
C LYS A 284 -3.08 10.39 2.36
N LYS A 285 -3.13 10.31 1.04
CA LYS A 285 -2.00 9.92 0.18
C LYS A 285 -1.76 11.02 -0.84
N THR A 286 -0.49 11.35 -1.10
CA THR A 286 -0.10 12.06 -2.31
C THR A 286 0.87 11.21 -3.12
N ALA A 287 0.71 11.23 -4.44
CA ALA A 287 1.59 10.52 -5.36
C ALA A 287 2.26 11.53 -6.29
N HIS A 288 3.59 11.51 -6.31
CA HIS A 288 4.41 12.28 -7.23
C HIS A 288 5.06 11.31 -8.22
N LYS A 289 4.92 11.57 -9.51
CA LYS A 289 5.48 10.70 -10.55
C LYS A 289 6.23 11.53 -11.57
N PHE A 290 7.47 11.17 -11.83
CA PHE A 290 8.24 11.66 -12.97
C PHE A 290 8.33 10.54 -14.00
N SER A 291 8.06 10.82 -15.27
CA SER A 291 8.24 9.83 -16.33
C SER A 291 8.86 10.40 -17.59
N ILE A 292 9.48 9.51 -18.35
CA ILE A 292 9.93 9.74 -19.72
C ILE A 292 9.19 8.73 -20.58
N GLY A 293 8.64 9.15 -21.70
CA GLY A 293 7.80 8.31 -22.53
C GLY A 293 7.75 8.70 -24.00
N PHE A 294 6.97 7.93 -24.74
CA PHE A 294 6.58 8.23 -26.11
C PHE A 294 5.09 8.47 -26.17
N TRP A 295 4.69 9.53 -26.87
CA TRP A 295 3.29 9.85 -27.09
C TRP A 295 2.94 9.75 -28.56
N ALA A 296 1.75 9.23 -28.84
CA ALA A 296 1.17 9.20 -30.17
C ALA A 296 -0.32 9.55 -30.09
N ALA A 297 -0.78 10.42 -30.99
CA ALA A 297 -2.17 10.85 -31.03
C ALA A 297 -2.66 11.12 -32.45
N PRO A 298 -3.95 10.91 -32.74
CA PRO A 298 -4.61 11.67 -33.80
C PRO A 298 -4.63 13.15 -33.42
N SER A 299 -4.37 14.02 -34.40
CA SER A 299 -4.44 15.48 -34.27
C SER A 299 -5.22 16.06 -35.44
N VAL A 300 -6.00 17.12 -35.20
CA VAL A 300 -6.72 17.84 -36.25
C VAL A 300 -6.16 19.25 -36.35
N GLU A 301 -5.60 19.61 -37.50
CA GLU A 301 -5.04 20.94 -37.73
C GLU A 301 -5.82 21.64 -38.85
N GLU A 302 -6.02 22.95 -38.71
CA GLU A 302 -6.67 23.77 -39.72
C GLU A 302 -5.64 24.35 -40.68
N LEU A 303 -5.83 24.06 -41.97
CA LEU A 303 -4.92 24.43 -43.04
C LEU A 303 -5.52 25.57 -43.85
N SER A 304 -4.65 26.49 -44.29
CA SER A 304 -4.98 27.61 -45.18
C SER A 304 -4.08 27.59 -46.44
N PRO A 305 -4.40 28.35 -47.50
CA PRO A 305 -3.56 28.50 -48.68
C PRO A 305 -2.10 28.86 -48.33
N ALA A 306 -1.91 29.82 -47.42
CA ALA A 306 -0.59 30.25 -46.97
C ALA A 306 0.22 29.12 -46.32
N THR A 307 -0.44 28.24 -45.57
CA THR A 307 0.23 27.11 -44.88
C THR A 307 0.37 25.86 -45.75
N THR A 308 -0.19 25.86 -46.96
CA THR A 308 -0.17 24.69 -47.87
C THR A 308 0.53 25.01 -49.19
N ASN A 309 1.30 26.09 -49.25
CA ASN A 309 1.94 26.59 -50.47
C ASN A 309 0.95 26.73 -51.63
N ASN A 310 -0.25 27.24 -51.35
CA ASN A 310 -1.37 27.38 -52.28
C ASN A 310 -1.87 26.07 -52.91
N PHE A 311 -1.53 24.90 -52.34
CA PHE A 311 -2.16 23.63 -52.72
C PHE A 311 -3.65 23.63 -52.36
N LEU A 312 -4.02 24.29 -51.25
CA LEU A 312 -5.39 24.77 -51.03
C LEU A 312 -5.52 26.14 -51.71
N THR A 313 -6.44 26.27 -52.65
CA THR A 313 -6.60 27.52 -53.41
C THR A 313 -7.37 28.59 -52.64
N GLU A 314 -8.41 28.21 -51.88
CA GLU A 314 -9.25 29.13 -51.11
C GLU A 314 -9.77 28.49 -49.81
N GLY A 315 -10.12 29.34 -48.83
CA GLY A 315 -10.75 28.93 -47.56
C GLY A 315 -9.81 28.29 -46.55
N THR A 316 -10.39 27.55 -45.59
CA THR A 316 -9.65 26.72 -44.66
C THR A 316 -10.16 25.29 -44.66
N SER A 317 -9.29 24.34 -44.31
CA SER A 317 -9.63 22.92 -44.28
C SER A 317 -9.04 22.23 -43.05
N LYS A 318 -9.87 21.54 -42.28
CA LYS A 318 -9.43 20.71 -41.16
C LYS A 318 -8.93 19.37 -41.68
N GLN A 319 -7.69 19.03 -41.37
CA GLN A 319 -7.04 17.80 -41.80
C GLN A 319 -6.59 16.97 -40.61
N LEU A 320 -6.68 15.64 -40.76
CA LEU A 320 -6.22 14.68 -39.76
C LEU A 320 -4.72 14.41 -39.92
N PHE A 321 -4.02 14.45 -38.80
CA PHE A 321 -2.60 14.15 -38.65
C PHE A 321 -2.42 13.04 -37.62
N VAL A 322 -1.32 12.32 -37.74
CA VAL A 322 -0.78 11.50 -36.65
C VAL A 322 0.37 12.27 -36.04
N SER A 323 0.27 12.60 -34.76
CA SER A 323 1.33 13.28 -34.03
C SER A 323 2.10 12.27 -33.20
N THR A 324 3.44 12.39 -33.17
CA THR A 324 4.30 11.59 -32.29
C THR A 324 5.26 12.48 -31.52
N ALA A 325 5.64 12.09 -30.31
CA ALA A 325 6.47 12.89 -29.43
C ALA A 325 7.31 12.07 -28.45
N LEU A 326 8.46 12.63 -28.06
CA LEU A 326 9.12 12.30 -26.79
C LEU A 326 8.47 13.15 -25.68
N THR A 327 8.18 12.54 -24.54
CA THR A 327 7.53 13.21 -23.40
C THR A 327 8.38 13.14 -22.14
N PHE A 328 8.36 14.24 -21.40
CA PHE A 328 8.79 14.33 -20.01
C PHE A 328 7.55 14.72 -19.22
N SER A 329 7.15 13.92 -18.23
CA SER A 329 5.95 14.21 -17.45
C SER A 329 6.25 14.30 -15.97
N TYR A 330 5.54 15.21 -15.31
CA TYR A 330 5.41 15.27 -13.87
C TYR A 330 3.94 15.13 -13.51
N SER A 331 3.60 14.14 -12.68
CA SER A 331 2.23 13.91 -12.23
C SER A 331 2.08 14.09 -10.73
N PHE A 332 0.98 14.73 -10.34
CA PHE A 332 0.54 14.88 -8.97
C PHE A 332 -0.88 14.32 -8.85
N ASN A 333 -1.06 13.25 -8.06
CA ASN A 333 -2.36 12.59 -7.85
C ASN A 333 -3.13 12.30 -9.16
N ASP A 334 -2.46 11.61 -10.10
CA ASP A 334 -2.98 11.18 -11.41
C ASP A 334 -3.18 12.29 -12.46
N LEU A 335 -3.00 13.58 -12.11
CA LEU A 335 -2.92 14.68 -13.08
C LEU A 335 -1.46 14.89 -13.51
N SER A 336 -1.20 14.86 -14.81
CA SER A 336 0.14 14.99 -15.40
C SER A 336 0.31 16.31 -16.13
N PHE A 337 1.43 16.98 -15.88
CA PHE A 337 1.96 18.05 -16.71
C PHE A 337 3.03 17.45 -17.62
N VAL A 338 2.89 17.68 -18.92
CA VAL A 338 3.74 17.06 -19.93
C VAL A 338 4.53 18.14 -20.65
N PHE A 339 5.81 17.91 -20.83
CA PHE A 339 6.67 18.68 -21.70
C PHE A 339 7.16 17.79 -22.83
N THR A 340 7.07 18.31 -24.05
CA THR A 340 7.46 17.61 -25.26
C THR A 340 8.53 18.43 -25.96
N PRO A 341 9.83 18.09 -25.81
CA PRO A 341 10.90 18.85 -26.44
C PRO A 341 11.03 18.56 -27.94
N ILE A 342 10.53 17.41 -28.40
CA ILE A 342 10.59 17.00 -29.79
C ILE A 342 9.35 16.21 -30.15
N ALA A 343 8.66 16.69 -31.17
CA ALA A 343 7.49 16.05 -31.76
C ALA A 343 7.32 16.39 -33.23
N PHE A 344 6.49 15.60 -33.90
CA PHE A 344 6.26 15.65 -35.33
C PHE A 344 4.79 15.42 -35.62
N ASP A 345 4.25 16.14 -36.61
CA ASP A 345 2.92 15.91 -37.17
C ASP A 345 3.06 15.27 -38.56
N TYR A 346 2.38 14.15 -38.80
CA TYR A 346 2.40 13.44 -40.08
C TYR A 346 1.04 13.53 -40.77
N GLY A 347 0.99 14.21 -41.92
CA GLY A 347 -0.23 14.37 -42.70
C GLY A 347 -0.74 13.04 -43.26
N THR A 348 -2.02 12.74 -43.02
CA THR A 348 -2.66 11.50 -43.50
C THR A 348 -3.24 11.65 -44.91
N THR A 349 -3.58 12.87 -45.32
CA THR A 349 -4.17 13.21 -46.63
C THR A 349 -3.15 13.88 -47.56
N THR A 350 -3.46 13.95 -48.86
CA THR A 350 -2.65 14.69 -49.83
C THR A 350 -2.50 16.16 -49.44
N LEU A 351 -3.58 16.79 -48.96
CA LEU A 351 -3.53 18.18 -48.51
C LEU A 351 -2.64 18.33 -47.26
N GLY A 352 -2.81 17.47 -46.25
CA GLY A 352 -1.98 17.49 -45.05
C GLY A 352 -0.50 17.22 -45.32
N LYS A 353 -0.17 16.42 -46.34
CA LYS A 353 1.22 16.18 -46.77
C LYS A 353 1.89 17.43 -47.36
N ASN A 354 1.11 18.35 -47.93
CA ASN A 354 1.57 19.63 -48.47
C ASN A 354 1.56 20.77 -47.44
N TRP A 355 1.17 20.49 -46.20
CA TRP A 355 1.28 21.47 -45.12
C TRP A 355 2.75 21.79 -44.83
N ILE A 356 3.09 23.07 -44.68
CA ILE A 356 4.46 23.55 -44.43
C ILE A 356 5.09 22.91 -43.17
N TYR A 357 4.28 22.54 -42.17
CA TYR A 357 4.74 21.93 -40.92
C TYR A 357 4.67 20.39 -40.92
N ASN A 358 4.28 19.77 -42.03
CA ASN A 358 4.30 18.31 -42.14
C ASN A 358 5.71 17.76 -41.92
N LYS A 359 5.85 16.81 -41.00
CA LYS A 359 7.13 16.22 -40.55
C LYS A 359 8.12 17.22 -39.95
N GLN A 360 7.71 18.46 -39.70
CA GLN A 360 8.58 19.44 -39.06
C GLN A 360 8.55 19.26 -37.56
N ARG A 361 9.70 19.50 -36.94
CA ARG A 361 9.84 19.44 -35.49
C ARG A 361 9.00 20.52 -34.84
N TRP A 362 8.29 20.19 -33.78
CA TRP A 362 7.71 21.14 -32.85
C TRP A 362 7.97 20.71 -31.41
N TRP A 363 7.79 21.64 -30.47
CA TRP A 363 7.86 21.37 -29.04
C TRP A 363 6.63 21.97 -28.35
N GLY A 364 6.30 21.51 -27.15
CA GLY A 364 5.03 21.91 -26.53
C GLY A 364 4.84 21.50 -25.08
N PHE A 365 3.72 21.96 -24.54
CA PHE A 365 3.25 21.62 -23.19
C PHE A 365 1.89 20.94 -23.26
N GLY A 366 1.73 19.93 -22.44
CA GLY A 366 0.60 19.03 -22.40
C GLY A 366 0.03 18.83 -21.00
N LEU A 367 -1.18 18.28 -20.99
CA LEU A 367 -1.87 17.80 -19.81
C LEU A 367 -2.23 16.35 -20.03
N GLY A 368 -2.07 15.53 -19.00
CA GLY A 368 -2.42 14.12 -19.04
C GLY A 368 -3.19 13.69 -17.81
N ILE A 369 -3.90 12.59 -17.96
CA ILE A 369 -4.51 11.86 -16.86
C ILE A 369 -4.07 10.40 -16.94
N THR A 370 -3.97 9.73 -15.79
CA THR A 370 -3.75 8.28 -15.74
C THR A 370 -5.05 7.59 -15.31
N PRO A 371 -5.87 7.10 -16.26
CA PRO A 371 -7.10 6.40 -15.92
C PRO A 371 -6.81 5.12 -15.14
N LYS A 372 -7.43 4.98 -13.97
CA LYS A 372 -7.34 3.76 -13.15
C LYS A 372 -7.78 2.50 -13.90
N ILE A 373 -8.68 2.64 -14.88
CA ILE A 373 -9.15 1.51 -15.70
C ILE A 373 -8.02 0.80 -16.45
N PHE A 374 -7.00 1.53 -16.94
CA PHE A 374 -5.88 0.90 -17.65
C PHE A 374 -5.02 0.06 -16.71
N SER A 375 -4.81 0.52 -15.48
CA SER A 375 -4.11 -0.27 -14.46
C SER A 375 -4.87 -1.56 -14.10
N SER A 376 -6.20 -1.55 -14.13
CA SER A 376 -7.02 -2.73 -13.81
C SER A 376 -7.08 -3.78 -14.92
N LEU A 377 -6.94 -3.36 -16.18
CA LEU A 377 -6.99 -4.24 -17.35
C LEU A 377 -5.63 -4.88 -17.66
N LEU A 378 -4.53 -4.18 -17.39
CA LEU A 378 -3.17 -4.62 -17.72
C LEU A 378 -2.47 -5.40 -16.60
N ASN A 379 -2.93 -5.26 -15.35
CA ASN A 379 -2.38 -5.98 -14.19
C ASN A 379 -3.12 -7.31 -13.87
N LYS A 380 -3.88 -7.86 -14.82
CA LYS A 380 -4.37 -9.24 -14.77
C LYS A 380 -3.38 -10.16 -15.48
#